data_AF-A0A7K3SAN1-F1
#
_entry.id   AF-A0A7K3SAN1-F1
#
_cell.length_a   1.000
_cell.length_b   1.000
_cell.length_c   1.000
_cell.angle_alpha   90.00
_cell.angle_beta   90.00
_cell.angle_gamma   90.00
#
_symmetry.space_group_name_H-M   'P 1'
#
loop_
_entity.id
_entity.type
_entity.pdbx_description
1 polymer ?
#
loop_
_entity_poly.entity_id
_entity_poly.type
_entity_poly.pdbx_seq_one_letter_code
_entity_poly.pdbx_strand_id
1 'polypeptide(L)'
;MSDRGGTALIRSAVSRLAALTGSPPEIVDEPDAVRIEADVTEVRGASWDRLLSVLESGGTYGLRTTPTRTTAWLRVPRDTGPRSGHGHGTDPRT
;
A
#
# COMPACT_ATOMS: atom_id res chain seq x y z
N MET A 1 -15.73 6.58 -11.22
CA MET A 1 -16.41 5.93 -10.07
C MET A 1 -15.43 4.97 -9.35
N SER A 2 -14.22 5.45 -8.97
CA SER A 2 -13.10 4.55 -8.61
C SER A 2 -12.45 4.80 -7.23
N ASP A 3 -12.92 5.79 -6.46
CA ASP A 3 -12.37 6.08 -5.12
C ASP A 3 -12.74 5.04 -4.03
N ARG A 4 -13.83 4.30 -4.23
CA ARG A 4 -14.35 3.35 -3.21
C ARG A 4 -13.47 2.13 -2.99
N GLY A 5 -12.72 1.69 -4.01
CA GLY A 5 -11.85 0.51 -3.93
C GLY A 5 -10.60 0.77 -3.08
N GLY A 6 -9.87 1.85 -3.39
CA GLY A 6 -8.69 2.26 -2.64
C GLY A 6 -9.00 2.56 -1.17
N THR A 7 -10.06 3.32 -0.91
CA THR A 7 -10.47 3.66 0.47
C THR A 7 -10.89 2.42 1.27
N ALA A 8 -11.57 1.45 0.65
CA ALA A 8 -11.92 0.20 1.33
C ALA A 8 -10.69 -0.66 1.64
N LEU A 9 -9.72 -0.72 0.71
CA LEU A 9 -8.47 -1.45 0.88
C LEU A 9 -7.63 -0.83 2.00
N ILE A 10 -7.46 0.49 2.00
CA ILE A 10 -6.73 1.23 3.06
C ILE A 10 -7.33 0.90 4.43
N ARG A 11 -8.65 1.04 4.59
CA ARG A 11 -9.32 0.72 5.86
C ARG A 11 -9.14 -0.75 6.27
N SER A 12 -9.21 -1.68 5.31
CA SER A 12 -9.01 -3.10 5.59
C SER A 12 -7.56 -3.40 6.02
N ALA A 13 -6.57 -2.83 5.34
CA ALA A 13 -5.17 -3.01 5.65
C ALA A 13 -4.84 -2.42 7.03
N VAL A 14 -5.32 -1.19 7.32
CA VAL A 14 -5.16 -0.54 8.63
C VAL A 14 -5.71 -1.42 9.75
N SER A 15 -6.95 -1.90 9.60
CA SER A 15 -7.59 -2.74 10.62
C SER A 15 -6.85 -4.06 10.85
N ARG A 16 -6.40 -4.72 9.78
CA ARG A 16 -5.68 -6.00 9.89
C ARG A 16 -4.28 -5.83 10.48
N LEU A 17 -3.55 -4.79 10.08
CA LEU A 17 -2.24 -4.48 10.67
C LEU A 17 -2.37 -4.13 12.15
N ALA A 18 -3.35 -3.30 12.52
CA ALA A 18 -3.60 -2.98 13.93
C ALA A 18 -3.93 -4.23 14.76
N ALA A 19 -4.70 -5.18 14.20
CA ALA A 19 -4.99 -6.45 14.87
C ALA A 19 -3.75 -7.36 14.98
N LEU A 20 -2.81 -7.30 14.03
CA LEU A 20 -1.58 -8.10 14.03
C LEU A 20 -0.52 -7.57 15.00
N THR A 21 -0.39 -6.25 15.09
CA THR A 21 0.70 -5.59 15.85
C THR A 21 0.23 -5.05 17.20
N GLY A 22 -1.08 -5.00 17.44
CA GLY A 22 -1.68 -4.41 18.64
C GLY A 22 -1.59 -2.87 18.68
N SER A 23 -1.04 -2.24 17.63
CA SER A 23 -0.85 -0.79 17.54
C SER A 23 -1.35 -0.26 16.20
N PRO A 24 -1.97 0.93 16.16
CA PRO A 24 -2.42 1.51 14.91
C PRO A 24 -1.22 1.74 13.96
N PRO A 25 -1.32 1.33 12.68
CA PRO A 25 -0.30 1.62 11.69
C PRO A 25 -0.29 3.12 11.35
N GLU A 26 0.87 3.60 10.93
CA GLU A 26 1.05 4.96 10.43
C GLU A 26 0.59 5.05 8.97
N ILE A 27 -0.10 6.12 8.63
CA ILE A 27 -0.55 6.41 7.27
C ILE A 27 0.24 7.61 6.77
N VAL A 28 0.95 7.41 5.66
CA VAL A 28 1.76 8.42 4.99
C VAL A 28 1.13 8.71 3.63
N ASP A 29 0.69 9.94 3.45
CA ASP A 29 0.18 10.40 2.17
C ASP A 29 1.33 10.65 1.20
N GLU A 30 1.28 9.99 0.04
CA GLU A 30 2.21 10.18 -1.06
C GLU A 30 1.47 10.80 -2.26
N PRO A 31 2.19 11.42 -3.22
CA PRO A 31 1.55 12.06 -4.38
C PRO A 31 0.70 11.11 -5.23
N ASP A 32 1.13 9.86 -5.39
CA ASP A 32 0.53 8.84 -6.25
C ASP A 32 -0.03 7.63 -5.48
N ALA A 33 0.14 7.59 -4.16
CA ALA A 33 -0.24 6.46 -3.32
C ALA A 33 -0.60 6.88 -1.90
N VAL A 34 -1.11 5.92 -1.12
CA VAL A 34 -1.17 5.99 0.34
C VAL A 34 -0.27 4.88 0.85
N ARG A 35 0.78 5.23 1.59
CA ARG A 35 1.67 4.26 2.23
C ARG A 35 1.20 4.00 3.65
N ILE A 36 1.10 2.73 4.02
CA ILE A 36 0.71 2.29 5.36
C ILE A 36 1.90 1.57 5.96
N GLU A 37 2.36 2.00 7.13
CA GLU A 37 3.53 1.45 7.82
C GLU A 37 3.15 0.88 9.19
N ALA A 38 3.70 -0.28 9.54
CA ALA A 38 3.44 -0.93 10.82
C ALA A 38 4.74 -1.49 11.43
N ASP A 39 4.86 -1.37 12.74
CA ASP A 39 5.90 -2.06 13.49
C ASP A 39 5.57 -3.54 13.58
N VAL A 40 6.42 -4.37 12.99
CA VAL A 40 6.27 -5.83 12.94
C VAL A 40 7.42 -6.53 13.66
N THR A 41 8.14 -5.81 14.53
CA THR A 41 9.32 -6.33 15.24
C THR A 41 9.01 -7.62 15.98
N GLU A 42 7.82 -7.75 16.57
CA GLU A 42 7.38 -8.95 17.32
C GLU A 42 6.59 -9.96 16.48
N VAL A 43 6.32 -9.68 15.20
CA VAL A 43 5.51 -10.56 14.34
C VAL A 43 6.35 -11.75 13.88
N ARG A 44 5.95 -12.97 14.29
CA ARG A 44 6.66 -14.24 14.00
C ARG A 44 5.69 -15.38 13.70
N GLY A 45 6.21 -16.47 13.15
CA GLY A 45 5.46 -17.71 12.91
C GLY A 45 4.20 -17.49 12.06
N ALA A 46 3.07 -18.05 12.46
CA ALA A 46 1.80 -17.94 11.72
C ALA A 46 1.29 -16.48 11.55
N SER A 47 1.73 -15.54 12.38
CA SER A 47 1.42 -14.12 12.20
C SER A 47 2.18 -13.50 11.03
N TRP A 48 3.28 -14.12 10.61
CA TRP A 48 4.05 -13.71 9.43
C TRP A 48 3.28 -13.93 8.13
N ASP A 49 2.68 -15.11 7.95
CA ASP A 49 1.90 -15.40 6.75
C ASP A 49 0.68 -14.46 6.63
N ARG A 50 0.06 -14.13 7.77
CA ARG A 50 -1.01 -13.14 7.83
C ARG A 50 -0.53 -11.74 7.49
N LEU A 51 0.64 -11.34 7.99
CA LEU A 51 1.27 -10.08 7.61
C LEU A 51 1.50 -10.02 6.09
N LEU A 52 2.10 -11.05 5.51
CA LEU A 52 2.40 -11.12 4.08
C LEU A 52 1.12 -10.98 3.23
N SER A 53 0.05 -11.69 3.60
CA SER A 53 -1.25 -11.59 2.93
C SER A 53 -1.84 -10.16 2.95
N VAL A 54 -1.60 -9.39 4.02
CA VAL A 54 -2.01 -7.98 4.08
C VAL A 54 -1.13 -7.12 3.16
N LEU A 55 0.18 -7.33 3.17
CA LEU A 55 1.12 -6.56 2.35
C LEU A 55 0.88 -6.75 0.85
N GLU A 56 0.60 -7.98 0.43
CA GLU A 56 0.31 -8.33 -0.97
C GLU A 56 -0.92 -7.62 -1.53
N SER A 57 -1.86 -7.20 -0.68
CA SER A 57 -3.03 -6.43 -1.12
C SER A 57 -2.69 -5.02 -1.63
N GLY A 58 -1.54 -4.47 -1.22
CA GLY A 58 -1.17 -3.09 -1.49
C GLY A 58 -0.53 -2.86 -2.86
N GLY A 59 -0.36 -3.84 -3.73
CA GLY A 59 0.31 -3.65 -5.02
C GLY A 59 1.84 -3.57 -4.92
N THR A 60 2.39 -2.63 -4.15
CA THR A 60 3.83 -2.59 -3.81
C THR A 60 4.00 -2.63 -2.29
N TYR A 61 4.94 -3.42 -1.79
CA TYR A 61 5.17 -3.57 -0.35
C TYR A 61 6.63 -3.93 -0.07
N GLY A 62 7.03 -3.81 1.19
CA GLY A 62 8.36 -4.18 1.63
C GLY A 62 8.56 -4.14 3.13
N LEU A 63 9.81 -4.39 3.52
CA LEU A 63 10.27 -4.36 4.90
C LEU A 63 11.44 -3.39 4.99
N ARG A 64 11.47 -2.61 6.06
CA ARG A 64 12.62 -1.80 6.47
C ARG A 64 13.05 -2.27 7.85
N THR A 65 14.25 -2.82 7.94
CA THR A 65 14.80 -3.35 9.19
C THR A 65 15.92 -2.45 9.68
N THR A 66 15.82 -2.01 10.92
CA THR A 66 16.89 -1.39 11.71
C THR A 66 17.26 -2.34 12.86
N PRO A 67 18.37 -2.12 13.59
CA PRO A 67 18.78 -3.01 14.67
C PRO A 67 17.74 -3.20 15.78
N THR A 68 16.83 -2.23 15.96
CA THR A 68 15.82 -2.24 17.03
C THR A 68 14.40 -2.38 16.53
N ARG A 69 14.17 -2.30 15.20
CA ARG A 69 12.81 -2.22 14.65
C ARG A 69 12.72 -2.85 13.28
N THR A 70 11.68 -3.64 13.05
CA THR A 70 11.27 -4.04 11.70
C THR A 70 9.96 -3.33 11.37
N THR A 71 9.97 -2.50 10.33
CA THR A 71 8.78 -1.81 9.85
C THR A 71 8.35 -2.44 8.53
N ALA A 72 7.13 -2.97 8.48
CA ALA A 72 6.50 -3.37 7.23
C ALA A 72 5.75 -2.20 6.63
N TRP A 73 5.75 -2.10 5.30
CA TRP A 73 5.00 -1.08 4.59
C TRP A 73 4.32 -1.63 3.35
N LEU A 74 3.15 -1.09 3.01
CA LEU A 74 2.48 -1.31 1.73
C LEU A 74 2.03 0.03 1.13
N ARG A 75 1.98 0.14 -0.20
CA ARG A 75 1.64 1.37 -0.95
C ARG A 75 0.40 1.17 -1.80
N VAL A 76 -0.77 1.57 -1.31
CA VAL A 76 -2.00 1.51 -2.09
C VAL A 76 -1.99 2.62 -3.13
N PRO A 77 -1.94 2.33 -4.45
CA PRO A 77 -1.97 3.38 -5.46
C PRO A 77 -3.25 4.18 -5.33
N ARG A 78 -3.13 5.50 -5.40
CA ARG A 78 -4.28 6.36 -5.65
C ARG A 78 -4.68 6.08 -7.10
N ASP A 79 -5.95 5.84 -7.36
CA ASP A 79 -6.48 5.81 -8.73
C ASP A 79 -6.35 7.23 -9.31
N THR A 80 -5.14 7.58 -9.73
CA THR A 80 -4.95 8.53 -10.81
C THR A 80 -5.44 7.77 -12.01
N GLY A 81 -6.69 8.05 -12.43
CA GLY A 81 -7.27 7.45 -13.63
C GLY A 81 -6.23 7.44 -14.77
N PRO A 82 -6.32 6.49 -15.72
CA PRO A 82 -5.25 6.19 -16.65
C PRO A 82 -4.62 7.49 -17.15
N ARG A 83 -3.29 7.63 -16.94
CA ARG A 83 -2.51 8.76 -17.44
C ARG A 83 -2.79 8.90 -18.93
N SER A 84 -3.75 9.74 -19.27
CA SER A 84 -4.07 10.09 -20.65
C SER A 84 -3.07 11.17 -21.04
N GLY A 85 -1.90 10.73 -21.46
CA GLY A 85 -0.82 11.54 -22.00
C GLY A 85 0.39 10.63 -22.23
N HIS A 86 0.97 10.51 -23.42
CA HIS A 86 0.95 11.41 -24.56
C HIS A 86 1.65 10.75 -25.79
N GLY A 87 1.36 11.22 -27.01
CA GLY A 87 2.14 10.99 -28.26
C GLY A 87 1.25 10.67 -29.47
N HIS A 88 0.65 11.62 -30.20
CA HIS A 88 1.21 12.57 -31.18
C HIS A 88 1.71 11.96 -32.50
N GLY A 89 1.05 12.35 -33.61
CA GLY A 89 1.50 12.23 -35.02
C GLY A 89 0.90 11.01 -35.74
N THR A 90 0.16 11.10 -36.84
CA THR A 90 0.13 12.09 -37.92
C THR A 90 -1.21 12.04 -38.66
N ASP A 91 -1.69 13.21 -39.02
CA ASP A 91 -2.75 13.47 -39.99
C ASP A 91 -2.24 13.15 -41.42
N PRO A 92 -2.89 12.27 -42.20
CA PRO A 92 -2.67 12.21 -43.63
C PRO A 92 -3.69 13.10 -44.35
N ARG A 93 -3.21 14.30 -44.71
CA ARG A 93 -3.53 15.09 -45.91
C ARG A 93 -4.65 14.51 -46.79
N THR A 94 -5.71 15.30 -46.99
CA THR A 94 -6.45 15.35 -48.26
C THR A 94 -6.40 16.77 -48.78
#